data_AF-A0A9E5U7R5-F1
#
_entry.id   AF-A0A9E5U7R5-F1
#
_cell.length_a   1.000
_cell.length_b   1.000
_cell.length_c   1.000
_cell.angle_alpha   90.00
_cell.angle_beta   90.00
_cell.angle_gamma   90.00
#
_symmetry.space_group_name_H-M   'P 1'
#
loop_
_entity.id
_entity.type
_entity.pdbx_description
1 polymer ?
#
loop_
_entity_poly.entity_id
_entity_poly.type
_entity_poly.pdbx_seq_one_letter_code
_entity_poly.pdbx_strand_id
1 'polypeptide(L)'
;MKRVRFTREARAELLAQTAYYETLRRGLGARFRSEVEVAAKLALSFPAHGRPAVAGTRRRLIADFPFKIFYSETDEGVLIHAVAGDQQLPEYWLSRLAQTRCLSDESRAPLAPHAGLLTCRSVQGAARITRRSTIWRRDQGPMEDRLSPGHARQHLTSGLS
;
A
#
# COMPACT_ATOMS: atom_id res chain seq x y z
N MET A 1 21.24 7.29 -3.41
CA MET A 1 20.50 6.93 -2.17
C MET A 1 19.18 6.30 -2.58
N LYS A 2 18.85 5.09 -2.12
CA LYS A 2 17.56 4.44 -2.41
C LYS A 2 16.43 5.16 -1.65
N ARG A 3 15.26 5.32 -2.27
CA ARG A 3 14.12 6.05 -1.69
C ARG A 3 12.80 5.31 -1.87
N VAL A 4 11.84 5.60 -0.99
CA VAL A 4 10.44 5.18 -1.13
C VAL A 4 9.70 6.19 -1.99
N ARG A 5 8.96 5.70 -2.99
CA ARG A 5 8.03 6.50 -3.79
C ARG A 5 6.64 5.88 -3.73
N PHE A 6 5.61 6.72 -3.80
CA PHE A 6 4.21 6.30 -3.90
C PHE A 6 3.68 6.70 -5.26
N THR A 7 2.91 5.81 -5.90
CA THR A 7 2.07 6.21 -7.03
C THR A 7 1.00 7.20 -6.54
N ARG A 8 0.40 7.94 -7.47
CA ARG A 8 -0.66 8.91 -7.16
C ARG A 8 -1.84 8.23 -6.48
N GLU A 9 -2.18 7.02 -6.93
CA GLU A 9 -3.27 6.21 -6.44
C GLU A 9 -2.96 5.66 -5.04
N ALA A 10 -1.75 5.12 -4.82
CA ALA A 10 -1.34 4.68 -3.49
C ALA A 10 -1.36 5.83 -2.46
N ARG A 11 -0.96 7.04 -2.89
CA ARG A 11 -1.01 8.23 -2.05
C ARG A 11 -2.45 8.64 -1.73
N ALA A 12 -3.34 8.58 -2.72
CA ALA A 12 -4.76 8.87 -2.52
C ALA A 12 -5.41 7.86 -1.55
N GLU A 13 -5.09 6.57 -1.70
CA GLU A 13 -5.55 5.50 -0.80
C GLU A 13 -5.06 5.73 0.63
N LEU A 14 -3.75 5.99 0.82
CA LEU A 14 -3.17 6.30 2.12
C LEU A 14 -3.89 7.49 2.79
N LEU A 15 -4.11 8.58 2.05
CA LEU A 15 -4.78 9.77 2.58
C LEU A 15 -6.23 9.49 2.93
N ALA A 16 -6.96 8.75 2.08
CA ALA A 16 -8.35 8.40 2.34
C ALA A 16 -8.50 7.54 3.60
N GLN A 17 -7.63 6.53 3.78
CA GLN A 17 -7.66 5.67 4.97
C GLN A 17 -7.21 6.42 6.23
N THR A 18 -6.21 7.29 6.12
CA THR A 18 -5.78 8.16 7.22
C THR A 18 -6.94 9.03 7.71
N ALA A 19 -7.65 9.69 6.78
CA ALA A 19 -8.81 10.50 7.11
C ALA A 19 -9.92 9.66 7.75
N TYR A 20 -10.23 8.49 7.20
CA TYR A 20 -11.23 7.58 7.75
C TYR A 20 -10.91 7.17 9.20
N TYR A 21 -9.69 6.69 9.46
CA TYR A 21 -9.30 6.29 10.81
C TYR A 21 -9.30 7.44 11.81
N GLU A 22 -8.98 8.65 11.39
CA GLU A 22 -9.07 9.84 12.25
C GLU A 22 -10.52 10.15 12.64
N THR A 23 -11.51 9.82 11.80
CA THR A 23 -12.94 9.97 12.16
C THR A 23 -13.41 8.95 13.19
N LEU A 24 -12.77 7.78 13.28
CA LEU A 24 -13.13 6.73 14.23
C LEU A 24 -12.62 7.05 15.64
N ARG A 25 -11.36 7.49 15.73
CA ARG A 25 -10.73 7.88 16.98
C ARG A 25 -9.62 8.87 16.71
N ARG A 26 -9.60 9.96 17.48
CA ARG A 26 -8.53 10.97 17.41
C ARG A 26 -7.15 10.31 17.59
N GLY A 27 -6.24 10.60 16.66
CA GLY A 27 -4.88 10.07 16.62
C GLY A 27 -4.73 8.70 15.95
N LEU A 28 -5.82 8.01 15.60
CA LEU A 28 -5.74 6.70 14.95
C LEU A 28 -5.30 6.83 13.49
N GLY A 29 -5.69 7.90 12.79
CA GLY A 29 -5.21 8.19 11.44
C GLY A 29 -3.71 8.48 11.43
N ALA A 30 -3.23 9.25 12.41
CA ALA A 30 -1.80 9.49 12.59
C ALA A 30 -1.01 8.20 12.83
N ARG A 31 -1.54 7.30 13.67
CA ARG A 31 -0.95 5.96 13.89
C ARG A 31 -0.92 5.14 12.61
N PHE A 32 -2.03 5.07 11.86
CA PHE A 32 -2.10 4.37 10.58
C PHE A 32 -1.02 4.84 9.61
N ARG A 33 -0.90 6.16 9.43
CA ARG A 33 0.13 6.74 8.56
C ARG A 33 1.53 6.37 9.04
N SER A 34 1.80 6.43 10.33
CA SER A 34 3.10 6.05 10.89
C SER A 34 3.45 4.61 10.59
N GLU A 35 2.51 3.67 10.78
CA GLU A 35 2.72 2.25 10.47
C GLU A 35 2.93 1.99 8.98
N VAL A 36 2.25 2.73 8.10
CA VAL A 36 2.52 2.68 6.65
C VAL A 36 3.95 3.13 6.34
N GLU A 37 4.43 4.21 6.96
CA GLU A 37 5.79 4.71 6.77
C GLU A 37 6.83 3.71 7.29
N VAL A 38 6.56 3.04 8.43
CA VAL A 38 7.42 1.95 8.94
C VAL A 38 7.46 0.78 7.95
N ALA A 39 6.30 0.32 7.48
CA ALA A 39 6.22 -0.76 6.50
C ALA A 39 6.97 -0.42 5.20
N ALA A 40 6.88 0.83 4.75
CA ALA A 40 7.60 1.32 3.57
C ALA A 40 9.12 1.37 3.77
N LYS A 41 9.60 1.81 4.94
CA LYS A 41 11.04 1.79 5.28
C LYS A 41 11.58 0.36 5.35
N LEU A 42 10.79 -0.58 5.88
CA LEU A 42 11.15 -1.99 5.89
C LEU A 42 11.18 -2.59 4.48
N ALA A 43 10.24 -2.19 3.61
CA ALA A 43 10.27 -2.56 2.19
C ALA A 43 11.52 -2.02 1.49
N LEU A 44 11.95 -0.79 1.79
CA LEU A 44 13.17 -0.21 1.25
C LEU A 44 14.44 -0.92 1.73
N SER A 45 14.50 -1.23 3.04
CA SER A 45 15.67 -1.85 3.66
C SER A 45 15.82 -3.32 3.27
N PHE A 46 14.70 -4.01 3.12
CA PHE A 46 14.66 -5.44 2.81
C PHE A 46 13.63 -5.74 1.70
N PRO A 47 13.87 -5.33 0.44
CA PRO A 47 12.88 -5.48 -0.64
C PRO A 47 12.44 -6.93 -0.82
N ALA A 48 13.37 -7.89 -0.76
CA ALA A 48 13.11 -9.31 -0.95
C ALA A 48 12.32 -10.00 0.19
N HIS A 49 12.24 -9.40 1.39
CA HIS A 49 11.54 -10.03 2.52
C HIS A 49 10.01 -9.89 2.45
N GLY A 50 9.48 -9.06 1.55
CA GLY A 50 8.04 -9.04 1.27
C GLY A 50 7.59 -10.36 0.63
N ARG A 51 6.37 -10.80 0.92
CA ARG A 51 5.81 -11.99 0.26
C ARG A 51 5.58 -11.67 -1.22
N PRO A 52 5.99 -12.55 -2.17
CA PRO A 52 5.67 -12.37 -3.57
C PRO A 52 4.16 -12.21 -3.77
N ALA A 53 3.81 -11.34 -4.71
CA ALA A 53 2.46 -11.11 -5.18
C ALA A 53 2.46 -11.13 -6.71
N VAL A 54 1.29 -10.96 -7.29
CA VAL A 54 1.04 -10.93 -8.73
C VAL A 54 1.83 -9.82 -9.43
N ALA A 55 2.11 -10.04 -10.72
CA ALA A 55 2.76 -9.07 -11.61
C ALA A 55 4.13 -8.54 -11.12
N GLY A 56 4.93 -9.41 -10.49
CA GLY A 56 6.30 -9.06 -10.07
C GLY A 56 6.36 -8.11 -8.87
N THR A 57 5.24 -7.94 -8.16
CA THR A 57 5.20 -7.15 -6.94
C THR A 57 5.41 -8.00 -5.70
N ARG A 58 5.58 -7.32 -4.57
CA ARG A 58 5.66 -7.92 -3.25
C ARG A 58 4.71 -7.18 -2.33
N ARG A 59 4.21 -7.91 -1.33
CA ARG A 59 3.30 -7.39 -0.32
C ARG A 59 3.86 -7.52 1.09
N ARG A 60 3.56 -6.53 1.92
CA ARG A 60 3.85 -6.53 3.36
C ARG A 60 2.62 -6.08 4.13
N LEU A 61 2.37 -6.72 5.26
CA LEU A 61 1.33 -6.31 6.20
C LEU A 61 1.75 -5.02 6.89
N ILE A 62 0.76 -4.20 7.21
CA ILE A 62 0.91 -3.03 8.08
C ILE A 62 0.65 -3.52 9.51
N ALA A 63 1.51 -3.18 10.47
CA ALA A 63 1.28 -3.58 11.85
C ALA A 63 0.01 -2.90 12.38
N ASP A 64 -0.71 -3.57 13.28
CA ASP A 64 -1.94 -3.08 13.93
C ASP A 64 -3.16 -2.79 13.03
N PHE A 65 -3.01 -2.89 11.71
CA PHE A 65 -4.07 -2.59 10.75
C PHE A 65 -4.28 -3.74 9.77
N PRO A 66 -5.53 -4.05 9.39
CA PRO A 66 -5.84 -5.11 8.42
C PRO A 66 -5.56 -4.65 6.97
N PHE A 67 -4.37 -4.12 6.75
CA PHE A 67 -3.91 -3.52 5.50
C PHE A 67 -2.56 -4.07 5.06
N LYS A 68 -2.32 -3.96 3.76
CA LYS A 68 -1.11 -4.41 3.07
C LYS A 68 -0.61 -3.31 2.15
N ILE A 69 0.70 -3.10 2.13
CA ILE A 69 1.35 -2.33 1.07
C ILE A 69 1.75 -3.27 -0.05
N PHE A 70 1.49 -2.87 -1.30
CA PHE A 70 1.95 -3.55 -2.51
C PHE A 70 3.02 -2.70 -3.18
N TYR A 71 4.18 -3.28 -3.43
CA TYR A 71 5.33 -2.55 -3.95
C TYR A 71 6.14 -3.36 -4.96
N SER A 72 6.92 -2.67 -5.78
CA SER A 72 7.97 -3.25 -6.61
C SER A 72 9.32 -2.63 -6.28
N GLU A 73 10.38 -3.40 -6.45
CA GLU A 73 11.75 -2.89 -6.42
C GLU A 73 12.05 -2.17 -7.74
N THR A 74 12.75 -1.04 -7.67
CA THR A 74 13.22 -0.25 -8.82
C THR A 74 14.68 0.15 -8.59
N ASP A 75 15.37 0.62 -9.63
CA ASP A 75 16.76 1.08 -9.50
C ASP A 75 16.92 2.23 -8.51
N GLU A 76 15.87 3.04 -8.35
CA GLU A 76 15.84 4.17 -7.41
C GLU A 76 15.41 3.79 -5.98
N GLY A 77 14.97 2.55 -5.74
CA GLY A 77 14.50 2.07 -4.44
C GLY A 77 13.23 1.24 -4.53
N VAL A 78 12.16 1.72 -3.89
CA VAL A 78 10.88 0.98 -3.84
C VAL A 78 9.74 1.88 -4.28
N LEU A 79 8.92 1.38 -5.19
CA LEU A 79 7.69 2.03 -5.65
C LEU A 79 6.47 1.31 -5.06
N ILE A 80 5.70 2.04 -4.26
CA ILE A 80 4.45 1.57 -3.65
C ILE A 80 3.29 1.86 -4.60
N HIS A 81 2.58 0.81 -5.00
CA HIS A 81 1.50 0.84 -5.98
C HIS A 81 0.10 0.92 -5.36
N ALA A 82 -0.06 0.40 -4.14
CA ALA A 82 -1.32 0.41 -3.42
C ALA A 82 -1.14 0.25 -1.90
N VAL A 83 -2.08 0.82 -1.14
CA VAL A 83 -2.27 0.57 0.30
C VAL A 83 -3.66 -0.03 0.47
N ALA A 84 -3.72 -1.36 0.46
CA ALA A 84 -4.97 -2.08 0.29
C ALA A 84 -5.37 -2.91 1.53
N GLY A 85 -6.65 -2.82 1.89
CA GLY A 85 -7.25 -3.58 3.00
C GLY A 85 -7.78 -4.94 2.54
N ASP A 86 -8.02 -5.85 3.48
CA ASP A 86 -8.47 -7.22 3.18
C ASP A 86 -9.85 -7.32 2.51
N GLN A 87 -10.69 -6.29 2.64
CA GLN A 87 -12.02 -6.23 2.01
C GLN A 87 -12.05 -5.56 0.64
N GLN A 88 -10.92 -5.04 0.16
CA GLN A 88 -10.84 -4.56 -1.21
C GLN A 88 -10.69 -5.75 -2.15
N LEU A 89 -11.38 -5.70 -3.31
CA LEU A 89 -11.26 -6.74 -4.34
C LEU A 89 -9.78 -7.02 -4.58
N PRO A 90 -9.32 -8.26 -4.35
CA PRO A 90 -7.94 -8.61 -4.60
C PRO A 90 -7.65 -8.20 -6.05
N GLU A 91 -6.54 -7.51 -6.28
CA GLU A 91 -5.99 -7.22 -7.62
C GLU A 91 -6.51 -6.00 -8.39
N TYR A 92 -7.41 -5.14 -7.86
CA TYR A 92 -7.86 -3.94 -8.60
C TYR A 92 -6.71 -3.01 -9.07
N TRP A 93 -5.58 -3.04 -8.36
CA TRP A 93 -4.37 -2.28 -8.64
C TRP A 93 -3.48 -2.87 -9.75
N LEU A 94 -3.71 -4.12 -10.17
CA LEU A 94 -2.98 -4.76 -11.28
C LEU A 94 -3.18 -4.03 -12.61
N SER A 95 -4.40 -3.53 -12.85
CA SER A 95 -4.73 -2.73 -14.04
C SER A 95 -3.83 -1.49 -14.19
N ARG A 96 -3.24 -1.01 -13.09
CA ARG A 96 -2.36 0.16 -13.04
C ARG A 96 -0.91 -0.20 -13.34
N LEU A 97 -0.47 -1.40 -12.98
CA LEU A 97 0.87 -1.87 -13.32
C LEU A 97 1.07 -2.01 -14.83
N ALA A 98 0.03 -2.45 -15.55
CA ALA A 98 0.05 -2.52 -17.01
C ALA A 98 0.36 -1.15 -17.63
N GLN A 99 -0.13 -0.06 -17.02
CA GLN A 99 0.11 1.31 -17.47
C GLN A 99 1.52 1.80 -17.09
N THR A 100 2.00 1.44 -15.89
CA THR A 100 3.34 1.84 -15.43
C THR A 100 4.46 1.20 -16.24
N ARG A 101 4.27 -0.05 -16.70
CA ARG A 101 5.28 -0.77 -17.49
C ARG A 101 5.51 -0.16 -18.88
N CYS A 102 4.54 0.59 -19.42
CA CYS A 102 4.72 1.35 -20.66
C CYS A 102 5.54 2.64 -20.48
N LEU A 103 5.63 3.20 -19.27
CA LEU A 103 6.30 4.49 -19.00
C LEU A 103 7.78 4.36 -18.58
N SER A 104 8.28 3.13 -18.42
CA SER A 104 9.67 2.85 -17.98
C SER A 104 10.50 2.09 -19.02
N ASP A 105 9.92 1.75 -20.17
CA ASP A 105 10.59 1.05 -21.27
C ASP A 105 10.86 2.00 -22.45
N GLU A 106 11.44 3.18 -22.18
CA GLU A 106 11.96 4.09 -23.21
C GLU A 106 13.49 4.25 -23.05
N SER A 107 14.17 3.17 -22.69
CA SER A 107 15.65 3.16 -22.60
C SER A 107 16.28 1.89 -23.14
N ARG A 108 15.50 1.03 -23.82
CA ARG A 108 16.04 -0.09 -24.58
C ARG A 108 15.39 -0.15 -25.97
N ALA A 109 15.56 0.93 -26.73
CA ALA A 109 15.34 0.89 -28.17
C ALA A 109 16.32 -0.13 -28.78
N PRO A 110 15.87 -1.20 -29.45
CA PRO A 110 16.73 -1.88 -30.40
C PRO A 110 17.01 -0.90 -31.54
N LEU A 111 18.28 -0.57 -31.73
CA LEU A 111 18.77 0.04 -32.96
C LEU A 111 18.51 -0.95 -34.11
N ALA A 112 17.38 -0.80 -34.78
CA ALA A 112 17.15 -1.37 -36.10
C ALA A 112 16.49 -0.30 -36.98
N PRO A 113 17.12 0.08 -38.11
CA PRO A 113 16.54 1.03 -39.04
C PRO A 113 15.50 0.33 -39.92
N HIS A 114 14.75 1.16 -40.66
CA HIS A 114 13.91 0.90 -41.82
C HIS A 114 12.49 0.32 -41.66
N ALA A 115 11.56 1.24 -41.92
CA ALA A 115 10.39 1.09 -42.79
C ALA A 115 9.14 0.42 -42.22
N GLY A 116 8.09 1.23 -42.07
CA GLY A 116 6.72 0.75 -42.01
C GLY A 116 5.80 1.69 -41.26
N LEU A 117 5.42 2.79 -41.90
CA LEU A 117 4.31 3.64 -41.48
C LEU A 117 3.06 2.79 -41.21
N LEU A 118 2.69 2.63 -39.94
CA LEU A 118 1.30 2.42 -39.56
C LEU A 118 0.95 3.45 -38.50
N THR A 119 0.14 4.40 -38.95
CA THR A 119 -0.32 5.55 -38.22
C THR A 119 -1.11 5.12 -37.00
N CYS A 120 -0.74 5.70 -35.85
CA CYS A 120 -1.44 5.54 -34.59
C CYS A 120 -2.85 6.14 -34.75
N ARG A 121 -3.84 5.27 -34.97
CA ARG A 121 -5.25 5.65 -35.03
C ARG A 121 -5.94 5.21 -33.73
N SER A 122 -6.67 6.16 -33.18
CA SER A 122 -7.62 6.10 -32.06
C SER A 122 -7.07 5.92 -30.65
N VAL A 123 -6.65 7.07 -30.10
CA VAL A 123 -7.21 7.57 -28.84
C VAL A 123 -8.74 7.55 -28.93
N GLN A 124 -9.43 6.71 -28.14
CA GLN A 124 -10.71 6.99 -27.47
C GLN A 124 -11.29 5.70 -26.87
N GLY A 125 -11.17 5.60 -25.56
CA GLY A 125 -11.86 4.62 -24.72
C GLY A 125 -12.00 5.20 -23.33
N ALA A 126 -12.66 6.36 -23.22
CA ALA A 126 -13.06 6.95 -21.95
C ALA A 126 -14.06 5.99 -21.27
N ALA A 127 -13.55 5.09 -20.44
CA ALA A 127 -14.39 4.34 -19.51
C ALA A 127 -14.94 5.33 -18.49
N ARG A 128 -16.19 5.76 -18.70
CA ARG A 128 -17.02 6.40 -17.68
C ARG A 128 -17.13 5.42 -16.52
N ILE A 129 -16.30 5.59 -15.49
CA ILE A 129 -16.57 5.00 -14.18
C ILE A 129 -17.72 5.82 -13.60
N THR A 130 -18.93 5.34 -13.84
CA THR A 130 -20.15 5.85 -13.24
C THR A 130 -20.01 5.78 -11.72
N ARG A 131 -20.18 6.94 -11.07
CA ARG A 131 -20.34 7.08 -9.62
C ARG A 131 -21.43 6.15 -9.11
N ARG A 132 -21.05 5.12 -8.34
CA ARG A 132 -21.72 4.68 -7.09
C ARG A 132 -21.08 3.37 -6.64
N SER A 133 -19.96 3.45 -5.93
CA SER A 133 -19.55 2.35 -5.05
C SER A 133 -19.99 2.74 -3.65
N THR A 134 -21.30 2.62 -3.43
CA THR A 134 -21.90 2.52 -2.10
C THR A 134 -21.47 1.17 -1.50
N ILE A 135 -20.19 1.03 -1.12
CA ILE A 135 -19.67 -0.16 -0.44
C ILE A 135 -18.90 0.33 0.78
N TRP A 136 -19.65 0.94 1.69
CA TRP A 136 -19.28 1.12 3.10
C TRP A 136 -20.59 1.08 3.88
N ARG A 137 -21.27 -0.07 3.88
CA ARG A 137 -22.42 -0.28 4.76
C ARG A 137 -22.23 -1.61 5.49
N ARG A 138 -21.96 -1.47 6.80
CA ARG A 138 -22.12 -2.46 7.88
C ARG A 138 -21.39 -3.79 7.70
N ASP A 139 -20.26 -3.94 8.39
CA ASP A 139 -20.16 -4.83 9.57
C ASP A 139 -18.69 -4.86 10.02
N GLN A 140 -18.31 -3.95 10.91
CA GLN A 140 -17.22 -4.24 11.83
C GLN A 140 -17.73 -3.87 13.22
N GLY A 141 -18.07 -4.91 13.98
CA GLY A 141 -18.19 -4.79 15.42
C GLY A 141 -16.91 -4.22 16.02
N PRO A 142 -16.97 -3.65 17.23
CA PRO A 142 -15.83 -2.98 17.84
C PRO A 142 -14.67 -3.96 17.98
N MET A 143 -13.54 -3.63 17.34
CA MET A 143 -12.24 -4.25 17.58
C MET A 143 -11.71 -3.71 18.91
N GLU A 144 -12.35 -4.09 20.00
CA GLU A 144 -11.76 -4.00 21.33
C GLU A 144 -11.10 -5.33 21.68
N ASP A 145 -10.02 -5.21 22.44
CA ASP A 145 -9.28 -6.30 23.08
C ASP A 145 -8.17 -7.00 22.28
N ARG A 146 -7.10 -6.24 22.00
CA ARG A 146 -5.71 -6.74 22.10
C ARG A 146 -4.76 -5.66 22.62
N LEU A 147 -5.10 -5.10 23.77
CA LEU A 147 -4.12 -4.46 24.64
C LEU A 147 -4.04 -5.33 25.89
N SER A 148 -3.21 -6.38 25.88
CA SER A 148 -2.84 -7.06 27.12
C SER A 148 -1.94 -6.16 27.96
N PRO A 149 -2.31 -5.78 29.20
CA PRO A 149 -1.39 -5.23 30.18
C PRO A 149 -0.86 -6.39 31.04
N GLY A 150 0.37 -6.85 30.76
CA GLY A 150 1.02 -7.93 31.50
C GLY A 150 1.93 -7.42 32.62
N HIS A 151 1.32 -7.09 33.76
CA HIS A 151 1.87 -7.15 35.13
C HIS A 151 3.12 -6.31 35.50
N ALA A 152 2.86 -5.13 36.07
CA ALA A 152 3.62 -4.66 37.23
C ALA A 152 3.07 -5.35 38.50
N ARG A 153 3.86 -6.22 39.13
CA ARG A 153 3.58 -6.71 40.49
C ARG A 153 4.67 -6.21 41.43
N GLN A 154 4.22 -5.35 42.33
CA GLN A 154 4.93 -4.83 43.48
C GLN A 154 5.23 -5.99 44.44
N HIS A 155 6.46 -6.08 44.93
CA HIS A 155 6.78 -6.83 46.14
C HIS A 155 7.29 -5.85 47.20
N LEU A 156 6.37 -5.43 48.08
CA LEU A 156 6.66 -4.93 49.41
C LEU A 156 5.92 -5.86 50.37
N THR A 157 6.66 -6.71 51.08
CA THR A 157 6.19 -7.34 52.31
C THR A 157 7.32 -7.32 53.32
N SER A 158 7.04 -6.62 54.41
CA SER A 158 7.77 -6.50 55.66
C SER A 158 7.93 -7.83 56.40
N GLY A 159 8.96 -7.94 57.24
CA GLY A 159 9.10 -8.90 58.34
C GLY A 159 10.50 -8.75 58.97
N LEU A 160 10.70 -8.08 60.10
CA LEU A 160 10.50 -8.54 61.50
C LEU A 160 11.25 -9.83 61.84
N SER A 161 12.53 -9.72 62.19
CA SER A 161 13.16 -10.22 63.43
C SER A 161 14.59 -9.68 63.54
#